data_AF-A0A068UFP3-F1
#
_entry.id   AF-A0A068UFP3-F1
#
_cell.length_a   1.000
_cell.length_b   1.000
_cell.length_c   1.000
_cell.angle_alpha   90.00
_cell.angle_beta   90.00
_cell.angle_gamma   90.00
#
_symmetry.space_group_name_H-M   'P 1'
#
loop_
_entity.id
_entity.type
_entity.pdbx_description
1 polymer ?
#
loop_
_entity_poly.entity_id
_entity_poly.type
_entity_poly.pdbx_seq_one_letter_code
_entity_poly.pdbx_strand_id
1 'polypeptide(L)'
;MLNAANKCSSVQFKTEHLPLVLNRYIDEGVAELAPGVLFIDEVDMLDIECFSYLNCALESFLSPIVIFAANRGICNVRYKATMTIDVTSPHGTPINLLDRLVII
;
A
#
# COMPACT_ATOMS: atom_id res chain seq x y z
N MET A 1 4.61 -28.26 -42.58
CA MET A 1 5.30 -26.95 -42.55
C MET A 1 4.23 -25.90 -42.28
N LEU A 2 3.91 -25.64 -41.01
CA LEU A 2 4.55 -24.68 -40.09
C LEU A 2 3.70 -23.41 -39.97
N ASN A 3 2.86 -23.46 -38.92
CA ASN A 3 2.41 -22.40 -38.02
C ASN A 3 1.77 -21.14 -38.59
N ALA A 4 0.45 -21.13 -38.44
CA ALA A 4 -0.35 -19.94 -38.25
C ALA A 4 0.25 -19.06 -37.14
N ALA A 5 0.50 -17.80 -37.49
CA ALA A 5 0.31 -16.63 -36.66
C ALA A 5 0.73 -16.79 -35.18
N ASN A 6 2.03 -16.60 -34.93
CA ASN A 6 2.52 -16.06 -33.66
C ASN A 6 1.88 -14.69 -33.41
N LYS A 7 0.64 -14.70 -32.91
CA LYS A 7 0.05 -13.57 -32.22
C LYS A 7 0.51 -13.69 -30.77
N CYS A 8 1.80 -13.48 -30.56
CA CYS A 8 2.29 -13.01 -29.27
C CYS A 8 1.80 -11.58 -29.16
N SER A 9 0.52 -11.42 -28.84
CA SER A 9 -0.01 -10.18 -28.33
C SER A 9 0.75 -9.94 -27.05
N SER A 10 1.75 -9.07 -27.15
CA SER A 10 2.32 -8.32 -26.06
C SER A 10 1.18 -7.97 -25.11
N VAL A 11 1.07 -8.75 -24.04
CA VAL A 11 0.11 -8.48 -22.98
C VAL A 11 0.60 -7.17 -22.38
N GLN A 12 0.05 -6.07 -22.86
CA GLN A 12 0.17 -4.78 -22.23
C GLN A 12 -0.55 -4.94 -20.90
N PHE A 13 0.19 -5.37 -19.87
CA PHE A 13 -0.28 -5.39 -18.49
C PHE A 13 -0.41 -3.94 -18.04
N LYS A 14 -1.49 -3.28 -18.46
CA LYS A 14 -1.96 -2.08 -17.79
C LYS A 14 -2.64 -2.52 -16.50
N THR A 15 -2.18 -1.98 -15.37
CA THR A 15 -2.63 -2.28 -14.01
C THR A 15 -4.14 -2.12 -13.83
N GLU A 16 -4.84 -1.40 -14.72
CA GLU A 16 -6.29 -1.24 -14.73
C GLU A 16 -7.10 -2.51 -15.05
N HIS A 17 -6.55 -3.47 -15.80
CA HIS A 17 -7.28 -4.68 -16.20
C HIS A 17 -7.08 -5.88 -15.27
N LEU A 18 -6.03 -5.84 -14.44
CA LEU A 18 -5.68 -6.94 -13.55
C LEU A 18 -6.78 -7.24 -12.50
N PRO A 19 -7.43 -6.24 -11.86
CA PRO A 19 -8.45 -6.50 -10.84
C PRO A 19 -9.68 -7.22 -11.39
N LEU A 20 -10.12 -6.87 -12.60
CA LEU A 20 -11.29 -7.48 -13.26
C LEU A 20 -11.03 -8.92 -13.70
N VAL A 21 -9.81 -9.22 -14.10
CA VAL A 21 -9.40 -10.59 -14.44
C VAL A 21 -9.29 -11.42 -13.16
N LEU A 22 -8.72 -10.86 -12.10
CA LEU A 22 -8.50 -11.54 -10.84
C LEU A 22 -9.83 -11.86 -10.12
N ASN A 23 -10.78 -10.92 -10.12
CA ASN A 23 -12.12 -11.16 -9.58
C ASN A 23 -12.85 -12.28 -10.32
N ARG A 24 -12.74 -12.37 -11.64
CA ARG A 24 -13.34 -13.48 -12.40
C ARG A 24 -12.77 -14.83 -12.02
N TYR A 25 -11.45 -14.93 -11.82
CA TYR A 25 -10.83 -16.18 -11.36
C TYR A 25 -11.22 -16.57 -9.93
N ILE A 26 -11.52 -15.58 -9.07
CA ILE A 26 -12.07 -15.81 -7.74
C ILE A 26 -13.52 -16.32 -7.85
N ASP A 27 -14.35 -15.67 -8.66
CA ASP A 27 -15.77 -16.02 -8.85
C ASP A 27 -15.94 -17.41 -9.50
N GLU A 28 -15.03 -17.78 -10.41
CA GLU A 28 -14.99 -19.11 -11.05
C GLU A 28 -14.41 -20.21 -10.13
N GLY A 29 -13.94 -19.85 -8.93
CA GLY A 29 -13.35 -20.79 -7.96
C GLY A 29 -11.98 -21.34 -8.37
N VAL A 30 -11.32 -20.70 -9.32
CA VAL A 30 -9.99 -21.09 -9.85
C VAL A 30 -8.87 -20.58 -8.95
N ALA A 31 -9.09 -19.47 -8.24
CA ALA A 31 -8.11 -18.85 -7.36
C ALA A 31 -8.75 -18.36 -6.04
N GLU A 32 -8.00 -18.47 -4.95
CA GLU A 32 -8.32 -17.87 -3.65
C GLU A 32 -7.34 -16.72 -3.38
N LEU A 33 -7.85 -15.61 -2.86
CA LEU A 33 -7.02 -14.45 -2.53
C LEU A 33 -6.77 -14.41 -1.02
N ALA A 34 -5.52 -14.62 -0.62
CA ALA A 34 -5.08 -14.51 0.77
C ALA A 34 -4.38 -13.15 0.98
N PRO A 35 -4.78 -12.33 1.97
CA PRO A 35 -4.08 -11.10 2.29
C PRO A 35 -2.68 -11.41 2.86
N GLY A 36 -1.69 -10.65 2.39
CA GLY A 36 -0.30 -10.78 2.83
C GLY A 36 0.04 -9.92 4.05
N VAL A 37 1.35 -9.78 4.30
CA VAL A 37 1.90 -8.85 5.28
C VAL A 37 2.78 -7.84 4.56
N LEU A 38 2.56 -6.54 4.83
CA LEU A 38 3.41 -5.46 4.35
C LEU A 38 4.21 -4.92 5.53
N PHE A 39 5.54 -5.03 5.46
CA PHE A 39 6.44 -4.50 6.47
C PHE A 39 7.10 -3.23 5.96
N ILE A 40 7.03 -2.15 6.75
CA ILE A 40 7.64 -0.86 6.44
C ILE A 40 8.59 -0.52 7.59
N ASP A 41 9.89 -0.55 7.29
CA ASP A 41 10.91 -0.07 8.23
C ASP A 41 11.08 1.44 8.14
N GLU A 42 11.51 2.05 9.24
CA GLU A 42 11.73 3.49 9.36
C GLU A 42 10.55 4.34 8.87
N VAL A 43 9.38 4.13 9.47
CA VAL A 43 8.13 4.82 9.07
C VAL A 43 8.23 6.35 9.10
N ASP A 44 9.16 6.92 9.88
CA ASP A 44 9.45 8.36 9.93
C ASP A 44 10.11 8.90 8.64
N MET A 45 10.44 8.02 7.70
CA MET A 45 10.85 8.38 6.33
C MET A 45 9.68 8.74 5.42
N LEU A 46 8.44 8.38 5.80
CA LEU A 46 7.26 8.62 4.97
C LEU A 46 6.70 10.03 5.10
N ASP A 47 6.19 10.56 3.98
CA ASP A 47 5.50 11.84 3.93
C ASP A 47 4.00 11.68 4.24
N ILE A 48 3.35 12.78 4.62
CA ILE A 48 1.91 12.78 4.94
C ILE A 48 1.01 12.28 3.80
N GLU A 49 1.42 12.49 2.54
CA GLU A 49 0.69 11.99 1.37
C GLU A 49 0.74 10.45 1.29
N CYS A 50 1.87 9.84 1.66
CA CYS A 50 2.01 8.40 1.74
C CYS A 50 1.08 7.83 2.81
N PHE A 51 1.00 8.46 3.97
CA PHE A 51 0.06 8.04 5.02
C PHE A 51 -1.40 8.19 4.59
N SER A 52 -1.74 9.23 3.84
CA SER A 52 -3.09 9.43 3.29
C SER A 52 -3.45 8.33 2.29
N TYR A 53 -2.50 7.96 1.42
CA TYR A 53 -2.67 6.85 0.48
C TYR A 53 -2.83 5.50 1.22
N LEU A 54 -1.98 5.25 2.22
CA LEU A 54 -2.05 4.04 3.04
C LEU A 54 -3.38 3.94 3.78
N ASN A 55 -3.90 5.05 4.33
CA ASN A 55 -5.23 5.05 4.96
C ASN A 55 -6.33 4.62 3.99
N CYS A 56 -6.34 5.14 2.76
CA CYS A 56 -7.29 4.72 1.74
C CYS A 56 -7.09 3.23 1.33
N ALA A 57 -5.84 2.76 1.22
CA ALA A 57 -5.55 1.38 0.86
C ALA A 57 -5.91 0.38 1.97
N LEU A 58 -5.83 0.80 3.23
CA LEU A 58 -6.20 0.01 4.42
C LEU A 58 -7.72 -0.12 4.61
N GLU A 59 -8.53 0.71 3.95
CA GLU A 59 -9.99 0.60 3.98
C GLU A 59 -10.53 -0.57 3.14
N SER A 60 -9.71 -1.11 2.22
CA SER A 60 -10.10 -2.27 1.41
C SER A 60 -10.11 -3.56 2.24
N PHE A 61 -11.12 -4.40 2.05
CA PHE A 61 -11.22 -5.71 2.73
C PHE A 61 -10.05 -6.66 2.40
N LEU A 62 -9.46 -6.51 1.21
CA LEU A 62 -8.34 -7.32 0.75
C LEU A 62 -6.97 -6.71 1.11
N SER A 63 -6.96 -5.71 2.00
CA SER A 63 -5.73 -5.05 2.40
C SER A 63 -4.85 -5.99 3.24
N PRO A 64 -3.53 -6.04 2.99
CA PRO A 64 -2.61 -6.82 3.81
C PRO A 64 -2.51 -6.25 5.23
N ILE A 65 -2.04 -7.08 6.16
CA ILE A 65 -1.67 -6.59 7.50
C ILE A 65 -0.42 -5.72 7.34
N VAL A 66 -0.48 -4.46 7.78
CA VAL A 66 0.65 -3.52 7.72
C VAL A 66 1.35 -3.46 9.07
N ILE A 67 2.66 -3.68 9.06
CA ILE A 67 3.53 -3.58 10.23
C ILE A 67 4.51 -2.43 9.99
N PHE A 68 4.46 -1.43 10.86
CA PHE A 68 5.39 -0.31 10.86
C PHE A 68 6.48 -0.53 11.90
N ALA A 69 7.74 -0.30 11.53
CA ALA A 69 8.83 -0.16 12.48
C ALA A 69 9.29 1.31 12.54
N ALA A 70 9.49 1.81 13.74
CA ALA A 70 9.92 3.17 14.00
C ALA A 70 11.09 3.15 14.99
N ASN A 71 12.22 3.72 14.57
CA ASN A 71 13.42 3.80 15.40
C ASN A 71 13.53 5.12 16.17
N ARG A 72 12.58 6.05 15.95
CA ARG A 72 12.52 7.36 16.60
C ARG A 72 11.26 7.46 17.45
N GLY A 73 11.41 7.93 18.69
CA GLY A 73 10.29 8.10 19.63
C GLY A 73 9.40 9.31 19.29
N ILE A 74 10.00 10.49 19.17
CA ILE A 74 9.32 11.72 18.76
C ILE A 74 10.08 12.29 17.56
N CYS A 75 9.38 12.52 16.45
CA CYS A 75 9.95 13.17 15.27
C CYS A 75 8.90 14.01 14.54
N ASN A 76 9.38 14.86 13.64
CA ASN A 76 8.51 15.72 12.83
C ASN A 76 7.84 14.87 11.75
N VAL A 77 6.54 15.07 11.56
CA VAL A 77 5.83 14.51 10.40
C VAL A 77 6.34 15.24 9.15
N ARG A 78 6.74 14.49 8.11
CA ARG A 78 7.23 15.10 6.87
C ARG A 78 6.08 15.64 6.04
N TYR A 79 6.08 16.96 5.88
CA TYR A 79 5.23 17.69 4.93
C TYR A 79 6.08 18.13 3.74
N LYS A 80 5.46 18.31 2.57
CA LYS A 80 6.16 18.85 1.40
C LYS A 80 6.75 20.23 1.69
N ALA A 81 7.86 20.52 1.00
CA ALA A 81 8.81 21.63 1.17
C ALA A 81 8.26 23.07 1.24
N THR A 82 6.95 23.28 1.16
CA THR A 82 6.31 24.61 1.11
C THR A 82 5.74 25.07 2.46
N MET A 83 5.62 24.18 3.45
CA MET A 83 5.15 24.56 4.79
C MET A 83 6.07 24.02 5.90
N THR A 84 6.83 24.92 6.51
CA THR A 84 7.42 24.74 7.85
C THR A 84 6.30 24.78 8.88
N ILE A 85 5.60 23.66 9.05
CA ILE A 85 4.82 23.40 10.25
C ILE A 85 5.57 22.27 10.97
N ASP A 86 6.28 22.61 12.03
CA ASP A 86 6.98 21.67 12.90
C ASP A 86 5.96 20.92 13.77
N VAL A 87 5.09 20.13 13.13
CA VAL A 87 4.20 19.21 13.85
C VAL A 87 5.02 18.00 14.25
N THR A 88 5.35 17.94 15.53
CA THR A 88 5.93 16.75 16.14
C THR A 88 4.82 15.74 16.43
N SER A 89 5.12 14.46 16.21
CA SER A 89 4.25 13.37 16.60
C SER A 89 5.05 12.15 17.07
N PRO A 90 4.44 11.25 17.86
CA PRO A 90 5.04 9.97 18.16
C PRO A 90 5.37 9.22 16.87
N HIS A 91 6.62 8.75 16.77
CA HIS A 91 7.11 7.96 15.64
C HIS A 91 7.01 8.63 14.25
N GLY A 92 6.72 9.93 14.18
CA GLY A 92 6.63 10.67 12.91
C GLY A 92 5.39 10.31 12.09
N THR A 93 4.42 9.67 12.75
CA THR A 93 3.16 9.23 12.15
C THR A 93 2.03 10.21 12.48
N PRO A 94 1.08 10.45 11.56
CA PRO A 94 -0.04 11.36 11.83
C PRO A 94 -1.00 10.74 12.85
N ILE A 95 -1.61 11.58 13.68
CA ILE A 95 -2.51 11.13 14.77
C ILE A 95 -3.67 10.22 14.29
N ASN A 96 -4.20 10.48 13.09
CA ASN A 96 -5.25 9.66 12.48
C ASN A 96 -4.82 8.20 12.25
N LEU A 97 -3.54 7.98 11.92
CA LEU A 97 -3.02 6.61 11.80
C LEU A 97 -2.67 6.04 13.17
N LEU A 98 -2.07 6.83 14.07
CA LEU A 98 -1.71 6.39 15.42
C LEU A 98 -2.89 5.79 16.19
N ASP A 99 -4.07 6.41 16.10
CA ASP A 99 -5.28 5.91 16.77
C ASP A 99 -5.75 4.54 16.25
N ARG A 100 -5.29 4.14 15.06
CA ARG A 100 -5.61 2.85 14.43
C ARG A 100 -4.53 1.79 14.65
N LEU A 101 -3.36 2.17 15.15
CA LEU A 101 -2.22 1.28 15.33
C LEU A 101 -2.26 0.57 16.67
N VAL A 102 -1.84 -0.69 16.67
CA VAL A 102 -1.47 -1.40 17.89
C VAL A 102 0.05 -1.27 18.06
N ILE A 103 0.46 -0.57 19.11
CA ILE A 103 1.88 -0.36 19.46
C ILE A 103 2.29 -1.44 20.47
N ILE A 104 3.40 -2.12 20.20
CA ILE A 104 3.97 -3.22 21.01
C ILE A 104 5.34 -2.81 21.53
#